data_AF-A0A562TG34-F1
#
_entry.id   AF-A0A562TG34-F1
#
_cell.length_a   1.000
_cell.length_b   1.000
_cell.length_c   1.000
_cell.angle_alpha   90.00
_cell.angle_beta   90.00
_cell.angle_gamma   90.00
#
_symmetry.space_group_name_H-M   'P 1'
#
loop_
_entity.id
_entity.type
_entity.pdbx_description
1 polymer ?
#
loop_
_entity_poly.entity_id
_entity_poly.type
_entity_poly.pdbx_seq_one_letter_code
_entity_poly.pdbx_strand_id
1 'polypeptide(L)'
;MTKSLDQLRRDAKTLKKAYEAGELYARQRVANHPPRADLGTLKHADFLHVIARENSFQSWPALKLAADLEGLDRAAQQQRLKVALHFGQAHVVERLLQGAPDLASGHLGLQIALYERNAVEAALNADPQNAVRDIGGRPPMCHLAFSRYIHQRPELADSMIAIAEMLVAHGADVDASMPVAPDNDHQLSALYGAIGHADNMVLGGGFWSGAPIRTTMNRFITLPSLAITRD
;
A
#
# COMPACT_ATOMS: atom_id res chain seq x y z
N MET A 1 -20.20 11.48 19.37
CA MET A 1 -19.72 10.09 19.53
C MET A 1 -20.08 9.31 18.29
N THR A 2 -19.09 8.86 17.54
CA THR A 2 -19.26 7.95 16.40
C THR A 2 -19.76 6.59 16.89
N LYS A 3 -20.76 6.01 16.22
CA LYS A 3 -21.32 4.70 16.61
C LYS A 3 -20.31 3.60 16.30
N SER A 4 -20.13 2.64 17.21
CA SER A 4 -19.29 1.46 16.93
C SER A 4 -19.86 0.60 15.81
N LEU A 5 -19.01 -0.19 15.15
CA LEU A 5 -19.45 -1.07 14.05
C LEU A 5 -20.57 -2.03 14.45
N ASP A 6 -20.52 -2.58 15.66
CA ASP A 6 -21.57 -3.47 16.15
C ASP A 6 -22.88 -2.74 16.43
N GLN A 7 -22.82 -1.45 16.77
CA GLN A 7 -24.01 -0.62 16.85
C GLN A 7 -24.59 -0.38 15.46
N LEU A 8 -23.75 -0.07 14.46
CA LEU A 8 -24.19 0.15 13.08
C LEU A 8 -24.79 -1.12 12.44
N ARG A 9 -24.23 -2.30 12.72
CA ARG A 9 -24.81 -3.59 12.30
C ARG A 9 -26.18 -3.83 12.93
N ARG A 10 -26.32 -3.52 14.23
CA ARG A 10 -27.61 -3.62 14.93
C ARG A 10 -28.63 -2.65 14.34
N ASP A 11 -28.22 -1.42 14.04
CA ASP A 11 -29.09 -0.41 13.42
C ASP A 11 -29.60 -0.87 12.05
N ALA A 12 -28.76 -1.51 11.22
CA ALA A 12 -29.18 -2.08 9.94
C ALA A 12 -30.20 -3.22 10.10
N LYS A 13 -30.03 -4.08 11.11
CA LYS A 13 -30.97 -5.17 11.41
C LYS A 13 -32.32 -4.61 11.90
N THR A 14 -32.28 -3.60 12.75
CA THR A 14 -33.48 -2.88 13.24
C THR A 14 -34.21 -2.20 12.09
N LEU A 15 -33.48 -1.54 11.19
CA LEU A 15 -34.06 -0.90 10.00
C LEU A 15 -34.75 -1.92 9.08
N LYS A 16 -34.13 -3.07 8.82
CA LYS A 16 -34.73 -4.16 8.05
C LYS A 16 -36.06 -4.61 8.65
N LYS A 17 -36.08 -4.87 9.96
CA LYS A 17 -37.30 -5.32 10.67
C LYS A 17 -38.41 -4.27 10.58
N ALA A 18 -38.08 -2.99 10.76
CA ALA A 18 -39.04 -1.90 10.68
C ALA A 18 -39.59 -1.71 9.25
N TYR A 19 -38.74 -1.86 8.24
CA TYR A 19 -39.15 -1.82 6.84
C TYR A 19 -40.13 -2.95 6.50
N GLU A 20 -39.82 -4.18 6.94
CA GLU A 20 -40.69 -5.36 6.78
C GLU A 20 -42.03 -5.20 7.52
N ALA A 21 -42.05 -4.51 8.66
CA ALA A 21 -43.27 -4.18 9.40
C ALA A 21 -44.09 -3.05 8.75
N GLY A 22 -43.57 -2.40 7.71
CA GLY A 22 -44.28 -1.33 7.00
C GLY A 22 -44.18 0.06 7.64
N GLU A 23 -43.26 0.25 8.59
CA GLU A 23 -43.10 1.52 9.31
C GLU A 23 -42.72 2.67 8.35
N LEU A 24 -43.43 3.80 8.46
CA LEU A 24 -43.25 4.95 7.57
C LEU A 24 -41.84 5.52 7.61
N TYR A 25 -41.25 5.66 8.80
CA TYR A 25 -39.89 6.19 8.95
C TYR A 25 -38.84 5.30 8.29
N ALA A 26 -39.02 3.97 8.33
CA ALA A 26 -38.09 3.02 7.74
C ALA A 26 -38.15 3.06 6.20
N ARG A 27 -39.36 3.18 5.64
CA ARG A 27 -39.56 3.35 4.19
C ARG A 27 -38.95 4.66 3.69
N GLN A 28 -39.12 5.76 4.44
CA GLN A 28 -38.52 7.05 4.11
C GLN A 28 -36.99 6.99 4.09
N ARG A 29 -36.36 6.33 5.07
CA ARG A 29 -34.89 6.17 5.09
C ARG A 29 -34.38 5.39 3.88
N VAL A 30 -35.05 4.30 3.51
CA VAL A 30 -34.72 3.54 2.30
C VAL A 30 -34.94 4.37 1.03
N ALA A 31 -36.02 5.15 0.95
CA ALA A 31 -36.31 6.00 -0.20
C ALA A 31 -35.31 7.17 -0.35
N ASN A 32 -34.80 7.72 0.75
CA ASN A 32 -33.78 8.78 0.74
C ASN A 32 -32.41 8.26 0.30
N HIS A 33 -32.15 6.96 0.51
CA HIS A 33 -30.88 6.31 0.15
C HIS A 33 -31.15 5.00 -0.60
N PRO A 34 -31.71 5.07 -1.82
CA PRO A 34 -32.14 3.90 -2.55
C PRO A 34 -30.91 3.03 -2.87
N PRO A 35 -30.86 1.78 -2.37
CA PRO A 35 -29.71 0.91 -2.57
C PRO A 35 -29.60 0.41 -4.02
N ARG A 36 -30.71 0.39 -4.76
CA ARG A 36 -30.81 0.02 -6.19
C ARG A 36 -31.96 0.78 -6.84
N ALA A 37 -31.93 0.88 -8.18
CA ALA A 37 -32.99 1.52 -8.97
C ALA A 37 -34.32 0.75 -8.93
N ASP A 38 -34.26 -0.58 -8.83
CA ASP A 38 -35.43 -1.44 -8.59
C ASP A 38 -35.48 -1.81 -7.10
N LEU A 39 -36.54 -1.34 -6.42
CA LEU A 39 -36.82 -1.61 -5.01
C LEU A 39 -37.68 -2.88 -4.83
N GLY A 40 -37.37 -3.94 -5.59
CA GLY A 40 -37.89 -5.28 -5.37
C GLY A 40 -37.52 -5.85 -4.00
N THR A 41 -37.35 -7.16 -3.87
CA THR A 41 -37.07 -7.77 -2.56
C THR A 41 -35.71 -7.34 -2.00
N LEU A 42 -35.72 -6.38 -1.06
CA LEU A 42 -34.51 -5.86 -0.41
C LEU A 42 -33.88 -6.91 0.51
N LYS A 43 -32.56 -7.06 0.40
CA LYS A 43 -31.72 -7.94 1.22
C LYS A 43 -31.09 -7.16 2.36
N HIS A 44 -30.51 -7.85 3.35
CA HIS A 44 -29.82 -7.19 4.47
C HIS A 44 -28.71 -6.22 4.03
N ALA A 45 -27.99 -6.56 2.95
CA ALA A 45 -26.96 -5.69 2.36
C ALA A 45 -27.49 -4.31 1.91
N ASP A 46 -28.76 -4.25 1.48
CA ASP A 46 -29.40 -3.02 1.04
C ASP A 46 -29.63 -2.07 2.23
N PHE A 47 -29.96 -2.61 3.41
CA PHE A 47 -30.05 -1.83 4.65
C PHE A 47 -28.68 -1.40 5.18
N LEU A 48 -27.65 -2.24 5.03
CA LEU A 48 -26.27 -1.83 5.34
C LEU A 48 -25.80 -0.68 4.43
N HIS A 49 -26.26 -0.65 3.16
CA HIS A 49 -26.01 0.47 2.25
C HIS A 49 -26.67 1.77 2.76
N VAL A 50 -27.94 1.73 3.15
CA VAL A 50 -28.63 2.91 3.74
C VAL A 50 -27.86 3.44 4.95
N ILE A 51 -27.48 2.57 5.89
CA ILE A 51 -26.68 2.96 7.06
C ILE A 51 -25.35 3.59 6.63
N ALA A 52 -24.68 3.03 5.63
CA ALA A 52 -23.44 3.61 5.12
C ALA A 52 -23.63 5.02 4.55
N ARG A 53 -24.68 5.22 3.73
CA ARG A 53 -25.01 6.52 3.11
C ARG A 53 -25.34 7.59 4.16
N GLU A 54 -26.09 7.23 5.19
CA GLU A 54 -26.43 8.14 6.29
C GLU A 54 -25.22 8.56 7.13
N ASN A 55 -24.17 7.73 7.16
CA ASN A 55 -22.89 8.06 7.78
C ASN A 55 -21.90 8.70 6.76
N SER A 56 -22.41 9.18 5.61
CA SER A 56 -21.64 9.82 4.55
C SER A 56 -20.60 8.92 3.84
N PHE A 57 -20.79 7.60 3.88
CA PHE A 57 -19.97 6.63 3.14
C PHE A 57 -20.69 6.11 1.90
N GLN A 58 -19.93 5.87 0.83
CA GLN A 58 -20.47 5.34 -0.44
C GLN A 58 -20.93 3.88 -0.33
N SER A 59 -20.36 3.13 0.61
CA SER A 59 -20.65 1.70 0.78
C SER A 59 -20.35 1.23 2.21
N TRP A 60 -20.97 0.11 2.59
CA TRP A 60 -20.71 -0.53 3.89
C TRP A 60 -19.24 -0.94 4.09
N PRO A 61 -18.53 -1.54 3.10
CA PRO A 61 -17.09 -1.78 3.22
C PRO A 61 -16.27 -0.51 3.47
N ALA A 62 -16.62 0.61 2.83
CA ALA A 62 -15.95 1.89 3.04
C ALA A 62 -16.18 2.43 4.46
N LEU A 63 -17.39 2.29 5.00
CA LEU A 63 -17.69 2.62 6.39
C LEU A 63 -16.89 1.73 7.35
N LYS A 64 -16.91 0.41 7.12
CA LYS A 64 -16.24 -0.56 7.97
C LYS A 64 -14.75 -0.26 8.07
N LEU A 65 -14.11 -0.02 6.93
CA LEU A 65 -12.71 0.35 6.90
C LEU A 65 -12.45 1.66 7.68
N ALA A 66 -13.33 2.65 7.61
CA ALA A 66 -13.14 3.90 8.35
C ALA A 66 -13.18 3.66 9.85
N ALA A 67 -14.16 2.88 10.32
CA ALA A 67 -14.28 2.53 11.72
C ALA A 67 -13.15 1.60 12.20
N ASP A 68 -12.66 0.68 11.37
CA ASP A 68 -11.52 -0.19 11.69
C ASP A 68 -10.20 0.61 11.82
N LEU A 69 -10.11 1.77 11.16
CA LEU A 69 -8.94 2.67 11.24
C LEU A 69 -9.08 3.74 12.34
N GLU A 70 -10.31 4.03 12.78
CA GLU A 70 -10.59 5.01 13.83
C GLU A 70 -10.01 4.54 15.17
N GLY A 71 -9.13 5.33 15.77
CA GLY A 71 -8.51 5.01 17.06
C GLY A 71 -7.27 4.09 17.00
N LEU A 72 -6.80 3.71 15.82
CA LEU A 72 -5.48 3.07 15.70
C LEU A 72 -4.38 4.04 16.09
N ASP A 73 -3.46 3.60 16.95
CA ASP A 73 -2.21 4.31 17.15
C ASP A 73 -1.32 4.25 15.90
N ARG A 74 -0.24 5.04 15.90
CA ARG A 74 0.66 5.15 14.76
C ARG A 74 1.31 3.81 14.39
N ALA A 75 1.68 2.99 15.38
CA ALA A 75 2.33 1.70 15.14
C ALA A 75 1.35 0.71 14.48
N ALA A 76 0.10 0.69 14.93
CA ALA A 76 -0.96 -0.11 14.34
C ALA A 76 -1.29 0.35 12.90
N GLN A 77 -1.29 1.67 12.65
CA GLN A 77 -1.45 2.22 11.30
C GLN A 77 -0.31 1.79 10.36
N GLN A 78 0.94 1.83 10.83
CA GLN A 78 2.11 1.37 10.06
C GLN A 78 2.06 -0.13 9.75
N GLN A 79 1.67 -0.95 10.74
CA GLN A 79 1.47 -2.38 10.52
C GLN A 79 0.33 -2.63 9.52
N ARG A 80 -0.76 -1.87 9.60
CA ARG A 80 -1.87 -1.96 8.64
C ARG A 80 -1.44 -1.55 7.24
N LEU A 81 -0.61 -0.51 7.12
CA LEU A 81 -0.02 -0.05 5.87
C LEU A 81 0.87 -1.12 5.25
N LYS A 82 1.76 -1.76 6.04
CA LYS A 82 2.61 -2.88 5.60
C LYS A 82 1.77 -4.00 4.98
N VAL A 83 0.70 -4.41 5.68
CA VAL A 83 -0.22 -5.45 5.19
C VAL A 83 -0.94 -4.99 3.91
N ALA A 84 -1.38 -3.74 3.86
CA ALA A 84 -2.09 -3.20 2.70
C ALA A 84 -1.20 -3.14 1.44
N LEU A 85 0.07 -2.73 1.58
CA LEU A 85 1.05 -2.70 0.49
C LEU A 85 1.38 -4.11 -0.02
N HIS A 86 1.52 -5.07 0.90
CA HIS A 86 1.78 -6.47 0.54
C HIS A 86 0.62 -7.09 -0.23
N PHE A 87 -0.63 -6.88 0.19
CA PHE A 87 -1.81 -7.47 -0.47
C PHE A 87 -2.42 -6.61 -1.59
N GLY A 88 -1.86 -5.44 -1.90
CA GLY A 88 -2.38 -4.55 -2.95
C GLY A 88 -3.72 -3.90 -2.61
N GLN A 89 -3.97 -3.60 -1.34
CA GLN A 89 -5.21 -2.98 -0.87
C GLN A 89 -5.16 -1.46 -1.09
N ALA A 90 -5.19 -1.02 -2.36
CA ALA A 90 -4.96 0.38 -2.76
C ALA A 90 -5.82 1.41 -1.98
N HIS A 91 -7.10 1.10 -1.80
CA HIS A 91 -8.05 1.95 -1.05
C HIS A 91 -7.68 2.10 0.44
N VAL A 92 -7.02 1.11 1.04
CA VAL A 92 -6.54 1.18 2.44
C VAL A 92 -5.28 2.02 2.51
N VAL A 93 -4.34 1.80 1.59
CA VAL A 93 -3.09 2.58 1.49
C VAL A 93 -3.42 4.06 1.33
N GLU A 94 -4.31 4.39 0.39
CA GLU A 94 -4.76 5.76 0.13
C GLU A 94 -5.35 6.40 1.39
N ARG A 95 -6.26 5.70 2.08
CA ARG A 95 -6.92 6.23 3.27
C ARG A 95 -5.94 6.48 4.42
N LEU A 96 -5.00 5.56 4.64
CA LEU A 96 -3.98 5.72 5.68
C LEU A 96 -3.08 6.93 5.39
N LEU A 97 -2.61 7.06 4.16
CA LEU A 97 -1.72 8.16 3.77
C LEU A 97 -2.43 9.51 3.66
N GLN A 98 -3.74 9.55 3.36
CA GLN A 98 -4.53 10.77 3.44
C GLN A 98 -4.67 11.28 4.89
N GLY A 99 -4.80 10.36 5.85
CA GLY A 99 -4.89 10.71 7.28
C GLY A 99 -3.54 11.06 7.91
N ALA A 100 -2.46 10.42 7.46
CA ALA A 100 -1.10 10.64 7.93
C ALA A 100 -0.11 10.50 6.75
N PRO A 101 0.17 11.57 5.99
CA PRO A 101 1.07 11.51 4.83
C PRO A 101 2.50 11.10 5.19
N ASP A 102 2.92 11.35 6.42
CA ASP A 102 4.25 11.06 6.95
C ASP A 102 4.33 9.67 7.60
N LEU A 103 3.29 8.82 7.51
CA LEU A 103 3.16 7.59 8.29
C LEU A 103 4.35 6.62 8.16
N ALA A 104 5.01 6.59 7.00
CA ALA A 104 6.19 5.77 6.74
C ALA A 104 7.51 6.36 7.26
N SER A 105 7.52 7.63 7.67
CA SER A 105 8.72 8.33 8.13
C SER A 105 9.37 7.59 9.30
N GLY A 106 10.65 7.27 9.17
CA GLY A 106 11.42 6.52 10.16
C GLY A 106 11.26 5.00 10.08
N HIS A 107 10.47 4.47 9.14
CA HIS A 107 10.26 3.04 8.94
C HIS A 107 10.76 2.61 7.56
N LEU A 108 12.06 2.35 7.44
CA LEU A 108 12.73 2.07 6.17
C LEU A 108 12.02 1.01 5.30
N GLY A 109 11.52 -0.08 5.89
CA GLY A 109 10.78 -1.11 5.14
C GLY A 109 9.51 -0.58 4.45
N LEU A 110 8.79 0.35 5.09
CA LEU A 110 7.64 1.04 4.50
C LEU A 110 8.08 2.03 3.43
N GLN A 111 9.16 2.78 3.67
CA GLN A 111 9.70 3.74 2.71
C GLN A 111 10.17 3.05 1.42
N ILE A 112 10.79 1.88 1.54
CA ILE A 112 11.12 1.01 0.41
C ILE A 112 9.84 0.54 -0.31
N ALA A 113 8.85 0.03 0.43
CA ALA A 113 7.61 -0.48 -0.17
C ALA A 113 6.73 0.59 -0.83
N LEU A 114 6.85 1.86 -0.40
CA LEU A 114 6.19 3.03 -0.99
C LEU A 114 7.01 3.72 -2.10
N TYR A 115 8.23 3.23 -2.34
CA TYR A 115 9.18 3.80 -3.30
C TYR A 115 9.61 5.25 -2.97
N GLU A 116 9.76 5.57 -1.68
CA GLU A 116 10.23 6.87 -1.19
C GLU A 116 11.75 7.04 -1.40
N ARG A 117 12.16 7.19 -2.66
CA ARG A 117 13.58 7.20 -3.09
C ARG A 117 14.48 8.05 -2.21
N ASN A 118 14.14 9.31 -1.98
CA ASN A 118 14.99 10.24 -1.23
C ASN A 118 15.17 9.81 0.22
N ALA A 119 14.14 9.24 0.83
CA ALA A 119 14.21 8.78 2.21
C ALA A 119 15.05 7.50 2.33
N VAL A 120 14.92 6.59 1.35
CA VAL A 120 15.76 5.39 1.27
C VAL A 120 17.23 5.77 1.04
N GLU A 121 17.50 6.67 0.11
CA GLU A 121 18.86 7.19 -0.15
C GLU A 121 19.48 7.81 1.10
N ALA A 122 18.73 8.66 1.82
CA ALA A 122 19.19 9.24 3.07
C ALA A 122 19.49 8.18 4.15
N ALA A 123 18.66 7.15 4.26
CA ALA A 123 18.87 6.06 5.22
C ALA A 123 20.10 5.20 4.87
N LEU A 124 20.35 4.93 3.59
CA LEU A 124 21.54 4.19 3.13
C LEU A 124 22.82 5.00 3.28
N ASN A 125 22.77 6.31 3.00
CA ASN A 125 23.92 7.20 3.22
C ASN A 125 24.28 7.33 4.71
N ALA A 126 23.29 7.27 5.60
CA ALA A 126 23.51 7.30 7.04
C ALA A 126 24.11 6.00 7.58
N ASP A 127 23.61 4.84 7.13
CA ASP A 127 24.15 3.52 7.46
C ASP A 127 24.00 2.57 6.25
N PRO A 128 25.08 2.29 5.49
CA PRO A 128 25.08 1.33 4.39
C PRO A 128 24.54 -0.05 4.76
N GLN A 129 24.66 -0.48 6.02
CA GLN A 129 24.16 -1.78 6.48
C GLN A 129 22.63 -1.88 6.40
N ASN A 130 21.92 -0.75 6.28
CA ASN A 130 20.48 -0.72 6.05
C ASN A 130 20.06 -1.39 4.74
N ALA A 131 20.96 -1.61 3.78
CA ALA A 131 20.67 -2.35 2.55
C ALA A 131 20.64 -3.88 2.75
N VAL A 132 21.29 -4.39 3.81
CA VAL A 132 21.50 -5.82 4.02
C VAL A 132 20.79 -6.34 5.28
N ARG A 133 20.74 -5.53 6.34
CA ARG A 133 20.14 -5.92 7.62
C ARG A 133 18.63 -6.12 7.50
N ASP A 134 18.14 -7.21 8.08
CA ASP A 134 16.71 -7.49 8.14
C ASP A 134 15.92 -6.39 8.85
N ILE A 135 14.83 -5.98 8.21
CA ILE A 135 13.89 -4.98 8.73
C ILE A 135 12.58 -5.69 9.06
N GLY A 136 12.37 -5.96 10.35
CA GLY A 136 11.19 -6.69 10.82
C GLY A 136 11.13 -8.12 10.30
N GLY A 137 12.28 -8.82 10.35
CA GLY A 137 12.43 -10.22 9.96
C GLY A 137 12.44 -10.45 8.44
N ARG A 138 12.85 -9.43 7.67
CA ARG A 138 12.79 -9.48 6.22
C ARG A 138 13.89 -8.62 5.57
N PRO A 139 14.56 -9.13 4.52
CA PRO A 139 15.54 -8.35 3.77
C PRO A 139 14.93 -7.12 3.07
N PRO A 140 15.68 -6.01 2.96
CA PRO A 140 15.26 -4.80 2.24
C PRO A 140 14.79 -5.06 0.80
N MET A 141 15.49 -5.92 0.05
CA MET A 141 15.11 -6.29 -1.32
C MET A 141 13.72 -6.94 -1.39
N CYS A 142 13.36 -7.76 -0.40
CA CYS A 142 12.04 -8.37 -0.34
C CYS A 142 10.94 -7.31 -0.07
N HIS A 143 11.19 -6.31 0.78
CA HIS A 143 10.25 -5.18 1.00
C HIS A 143 9.86 -4.51 -0.31
N LEU A 144 10.84 -4.28 -1.18
CA LEU A 144 10.61 -3.73 -2.52
C LEU A 144 9.81 -4.71 -3.38
N ALA A 145 10.28 -5.95 -3.48
CA ALA A 145 9.79 -6.93 -4.44
C ALA A 145 8.34 -7.37 -4.20
N PHE A 146 7.89 -7.50 -2.95
CA PHE A 146 6.50 -7.91 -2.67
C PHE A 146 5.55 -6.73 -2.46
N SER A 147 6.02 -5.49 -2.63
CA SER A 147 5.09 -4.36 -2.63
C SER A 147 4.28 -4.38 -3.92
N ARG A 148 2.95 -4.28 -3.79
CA ARG A 148 2.03 -4.13 -4.92
C ARG A 148 1.73 -2.67 -5.25
N TYR A 149 2.44 -1.72 -4.63
CA TYR A 149 2.15 -0.29 -4.75
C TYR A 149 2.33 0.25 -6.17
N ILE A 150 3.14 -0.41 -6.99
CA ILE A 150 3.35 -0.06 -8.41
C ILE A 150 2.05 -0.02 -9.22
N HIS A 151 1.05 -0.84 -8.86
CA HIS A 151 -0.26 -0.85 -9.53
C HIS A 151 -1.11 0.36 -9.19
N GLN A 152 -0.89 0.97 -8.02
CA GLN A 152 -1.56 2.19 -7.60
C GLN A 152 -0.81 3.44 -8.07
N ARG A 153 0.52 3.39 -8.12
CA ARG A 153 1.41 4.50 -8.48
C ARG A 153 2.42 4.07 -9.56
N PRO A 154 1.96 3.78 -10.79
CA PRO A 154 2.85 3.33 -11.87
C PRO A 154 3.91 4.37 -12.24
N GLU A 155 3.66 5.65 -11.99
CA GLU A 155 4.62 6.73 -12.21
C GLU A 155 5.85 6.68 -11.28
N LEU A 156 5.82 5.85 -10.23
CA LEU A 156 6.95 5.64 -9.33
C LEU A 156 7.90 4.52 -9.79
N ALA A 157 7.68 3.93 -10.97
CA ALA A 157 8.53 2.85 -11.50
C ALA A 157 10.03 3.19 -11.49
N ASP A 158 10.40 4.40 -11.92
CA ASP A 158 11.81 4.83 -11.93
C ASP A 158 12.39 4.95 -10.52
N SER A 159 11.58 5.40 -9.55
CA SER A 159 11.99 5.46 -8.14
C SER A 159 12.18 4.08 -7.55
N MET A 160 11.28 3.14 -7.87
CA MET A 160 11.37 1.74 -7.48
C MET A 160 12.65 1.09 -8.02
N ILE A 161 12.96 1.27 -9.31
CA ILE A 161 14.19 0.73 -9.92
C ILE A 161 15.43 1.36 -9.29
N ALA A 162 15.46 2.68 -9.11
CA ALA A 162 16.57 3.35 -8.45
C ALA A 162 16.81 2.82 -7.02
N ILE A 163 15.74 2.49 -6.27
CA ILE A 163 15.87 1.86 -4.95
C ILE A 163 16.49 0.46 -5.07
N ALA A 164 16.05 -0.36 -6.04
CA ALA A 164 16.64 -1.69 -6.26
C ALA A 164 18.15 -1.59 -6.52
N GLU A 165 18.55 -0.67 -7.39
CA GLU A 165 19.96 -0.39 -7.73
C GLU A 165 20.75 0.11 -6.52
N MET A 166 20.20 1.04 -5.74
CA MET A 166 20.84 1.54 -4.52
C MET A 166 21.05 0.42 -3.49
N LEU A 167 20.06 -0.45 -3.30
CA LEU A 167 20.17 -1.59 -2.40
C LEU A 167 21.31 -2.52 -2.83
N VAL A 168 21.38 -2.89 -4.11
CA VAL A 168 22.46 -3.74 -4.63
C VAL A 168 23.83 -3.07 -4.57
N ALA A 169 23.90 -1.77 -4.88
CA ALA A 169 25.15 -1.01 -4.75
C ALA A 169 25.70 -1.01 -3.31
N HIS A 170 24.83 -1.16 -2.31
CA HIS A 170 25.18 -1.29 -0.89
C HIS A 170 25.20 -2.74 -0.40
N GLY A 171 25.20 -3.72 -1.31
CA GLY A 171 25.43 -5.14 -1.00
C GLY A 171 24.17 -5.96 -0.70
N ALA A 172 22.97 -5.46 -1.00
CA ALA A 172 21.76 -6.26 -0.88
C ALA A 172 21.85 -7.48 -1.82
N ASP A 173 21.56 -8.66 -1.27
CA ASP A 173 21.46 -9.87 -2.06
C ASP A 173 20.21 -9.80 -2.93
N VAL A 174 20.42 -10.00 -4.22
CA VAL A 174 19.36 -10.08 -5.19
C VAL A 174 18.58 -11.39 -4.94
N ASP A 175 19.26 -12.51 -4.69
CA ASP A 175 18.59 -13.79 -4.47
C ASP A 175 18.01 -13.94 -3.05
N ALA A 176 17.96 -12.83 -2.29
CA ALA A 176 17.37 -12.76 -0.97
C ALA A 176 15.96 -13.37 -0.95
N SER A 177 15.68 -14.07 0.16
CA SER A 177 14.40 -14.73 0.37
C SER A 177 13.84 -14.42 1.75
N MET A 178 12.56 -14.70 1.92
CA MET A 178 11.85 -14.56 3.20
C MET A 178 10.95 -15.76 3.45
N PRO A 179 10.68 -16.12 4.72
CA PRO A 179 9.73 -17.18 5.04
C PRO A 179 8.30 -16.78 4.62
N VAL A 180 7.50 -17.75 4.19
CA VAL A 180 6.06 -17.56 3.87
C VAL A 180 5.29 -17.05 5.09
N ALA A 181 5.60 -17.60 6.26
CA ALA A 181 4.99 -17.28 7.54
C ALA A 181 6.00 -17.51 8.68
N PRO A 182 5.82 -16.91 9.87
CA PRO A 182 6.76 -17.05 10.98
C PRO A 182 7.02 -18.49 11.44
N ASP A 183 6.09 -19.40 11.18
CA ASP A 183 6.10 -20.82 11.52
C ASP A 183 6.33 -21.74 10.30
N ASN A 184 6.70 -21.17 9.16
CA ASN A 184 6.93 -21.91 7.92
C ASN A 184 8.30 -21.57 7.31
N ASP A 185 9.20 -22.55 7.32
CA ASP A 185 10.56 -22.43 6.80
C ASP A 185 10.65 -22.33 5.27
N HIS A 186 9.53 -22.51 4.54
CA HIS A 186 9.51 -22.34 3.09
C HIS A 186 9.85 -20.90 2.73
N GLN A 187 10.92 -20.75 1.95
CA GLN A 187 11.45 -19.47 1.53
C GLN A 187 10.84 -19.03 0.18
N LEU A 188 10.44 -17.77 0.09
CA LEU A 188 10.04 -17.11 -1.13
C LEU A 188 11.11 -16.11 -1.53
N SER A 189 11.66 -16.25 -2.74
CA SER A 189 12.68 -15.35 -3.26
C SER A 189 12.13 -13.96 -3.58
N ALA A 190 13.01 -12.96 -3.64
CA ALA A 190 12.67 -11.62 -4.13
C ALA A 190 12.13 -11.68 -5.57
N LEU A 191 12.68 -12.53 -6.44
CA LEU A 191 12.17 -12.72 -7.80
C LEU A 191 10.72 -13.24 -7.82
N TYR A 192 10.41 -14.23 -6.97
CA TYR A 192 9.03 -14.69 -6.80
C TYR A 192 8.13 -13.54 -6.29
N GLY A 193 8.63 -12.76 -5.33
CA GLY A 193 7.98 -11.56 -4.85
C GLY A 193 7.58 -10.60 -5.97
N ALA A 194 8.54 -10.27 -6.84
CA ALA A 194 8.33 -9.34 -7.94
C ALA A 194 7.35 -9.88 -8.98
N ILE A 195 7.57 -11.10 -9.49
CA ILE A 195 6.79 -11.63 -10.62
C ILE A 195 5.52 -12.34 -10.13
N GLY A 196 5.66 -13.30 -9.22
CA GLY A 196 4.57 -14.19 -8.81
C GLY A 196 3.59 -13.56 -7.83
N HIS A 197 4.08 -12.73 -6.90
CA HIS A 197 3.22 -12.10 -5.89
C HIS A 197 2.76 -10.71 -6.31
N ALA A 198 3.70 -9.87 -6.77
CA ALA A 198 3.42 -8.48 -7.06
C ALA A 198 2.94 -8.22 -8.49
N ASP A 199 3.09 -9.16 -9.42
CA ASP A 199 2.83 -8.94 -10.86
C ASP A 199 3.57 -7.71 -11.39
N ASN A 200 4.84 -7.57 -10.98
CA ASN A 200 5.70 -6.44 -11.29
C ASN A 200 6.77 -6.87 -12.28
N MET A 201 6.36 -6.95 -13.55
CA MET A 201 7.26 -7.33 -14.65
C MET A 201 8.35 -6.30 -14.95
N VAL A 202 8.18 -5.04 -14.53
CA VAL A 202 9.21 -4.01 -14.68
C VAL A 202 10.40 -4.33 -13.79
N LEU A 203 10.14 -4.60 -12.51
CA LEU A 203 11.18 -5.05 -11.58
C LEU A 203 11.69 -6.44 -11.98
N GLY A 204 10.78 -7.40 -12.19
CA GLY A 204 11.08 -8.81 -12.51
C GLY A 204 11.86 -9.02 -13.80
N GLY A 205 11.53 -8.29 -14.86
CA GLY A 205 12.11 -8.48 -16.19
C GLY A 205 13.33 -7.60 -16.46
N GLY A 206 13.40 -6.39 -15.93
CA GLY A 206 14.53 -5.48 -16.17
C GLY A 206 15.72 -5.74 -15.25
N PHE A 207 15.47 -5.88 -13.95
CA PHE A 207 16.53 -5.88 -12.93
C PHE A 207 17.17 -7.26 -12.78
N TRP A 208 16.38 -8.33 -12.87
CA TRP A 208 16.82 -9.70 -12.59
C TRP A 208 17.34 -10.48 -13.80
N SER A 209 17.04 -10.03 -15.01
CA SER A 209 17.43 -10.72 -16.25
C SER A 209 18.86 -10.37 -16.71
N GLY A 210 19.57 -9.49 -16.00
CA GLY A 210 20.88 -8.99 -16.42
C GLY A 210 20.84 -8.09 -17.66
N ALA A 211 19.66 -7.74 -18.17
CA ALA A 211 19.51 -6.75 -19.22
C ALA A 211 19.76 -5.35 -18.62
N PRO A 212 20.67 -4.53 -19.17
CA PRO A 212 20.91 -3.20 -18.65
C PRO A 212 19.63 -2.38 -18.77
N ILE A 213 19.00 -2.07 -17.63
CA ILE A 213 17.91 -1.11 -17.56
C ILE A 213 18.51 0.23 -17.95
N ARG A 214 18.30 0.59 -19.22
CA ARG A 214 18.45 1.92 -19.82
C ARG A 214 19.42 2.84 -19.09
N THR A 215 20.68 2.73 -19.51
CA THR A 215 21.61 3.85 -19.60
C THR A 215 20.88 5.09 -20.12
N THR A 216 20.43 5.95 -19.21
CA THR A 216 20.00 7.31 -19.53
C THR A 216 21.13 8.19 -19.01
N MET A 217 22.16 8.40 -19.84
CA MET A 217 22.37 9.66 -20.53
C MET A 217 22.05 10.89 -19.65
N ASN A 218 22.88 11.16 -18.63
CA ASN A 218 23.17 12.54 -18.23
C ASN A 218 24.46 12.69 -17.38
N ARG A 219 25.56 12.06 -17.82
CA ARG A 219 26.92 12.43 -17.37
C ARG A 219 27.71 13.01 -18.55
N PHE A 220 27.26 14.14 -19.08
CA PHE A 220 28.12 15.09 -19.79
C PHE A 220 27.70 16.48 -19.33
N ILE A 221 28.68 17.40 -19.24
CA ILE A 221 28.70 18.69 -18.51
C ILE A 221 29.21 18.43 -17.07
N THR A 222 30.47 18.64 -16.68
CA THR A 222 31.54 19.54 -17.17
C THR A 222 32.89 19.01 -16.64
N LEU A 223 33.90 18.82 -17.50
CA LEU A 223 35.31 18.76 -17.10
C LEU A 223 35.97 20.11 -17.44
N PRO A 224 36.93 20.60 -16.64
CA PRO A 224 37.52 21.91 -16.81
C PRO A 224 38.46 21.94 -18.03
N SER A 225 38.37 23.03 -18.79
CA SER A 225 39.27 23.32 -19.90
C SER A 225 40.69 23.57 -19.37
N LEU A 226 41.61 22.65 -19.65
CA LEU A 226 43.05 22.92 -19.51
C LEU A 226 43.48 23.78 -20.70
N ALA A 227 43.82 25.03 -20.40
CA ALA A 227 44.45 25.96 -21.32
C ALA A 227 45.85 25.43 -21.70
N ILE A 228 46.06 25.20 -22.99
CA ILE A 228 47.38 25.00 -23.59
C ILE A 228 47.91 26.39 -23.94
N THR A 229 48.83 26.92 -23.15
CA THR A 229 49.77 27.96 -23.58
C THR A 229 50.82 27.34 -24.50
N ARG A 230 50.92 27.85 -25.72
CA ARG A 230 52.08 27.65 -26.60
C ARG A 230 52.96 28.89 -26.49
N ASP A 231 54.24 28.66 -26.18
CA ASP A 231 55.35 29.54 -26.50
C ASP A 231 55.58 29.60 -28.03
#